data_AF-A0A6A3BF27-F1
#
_entry.id   AF-A0A6A3BF27-F1
#
_cell.length_a   1.000
_cell.length_b   1.000
_cell.length_c   1.000
_cell.angle_alpha   90.00
_cell.angle_beta   90.00
_cell.angle_gamma   90.00
#
_symmetry.space_group_name_H-M   'P 1'
#
loop_
_entity.id
_entity.type
_entity.pdbx_description
1 polymer ?
#
loop_
_entity_poly.entity_id
_entity_poly.type
_entity_poly.pdbx_seq_one_letter_code
_entity_poly.pdbx_strand_id
1 'polypeptide(L)'
;MPSSPSASPVLHDLTYVHDDNPIKSEPHRGSDFGGYPSLKQRNYSFDIKESMTVHCGFVKGSKPGRQTGFDFDESDLTELQQFHDIIVASAIFGNYDVIQQPRNISEEAKKNIPFYMFIDEETEAYLRNKSILDSGKRVGLWRIVVVHNVPYSDARRNGKVPKLLLHRIFPNVRYSIWIDGKLRLVVDPYQILEKFLWRQNATFAISRHYRRFDVFVEAEANKAAGKYDNSSIDEQVDFYKMEGLTTYSEAKLPITSDVPEGCVLIKEHLPITNLFTCLWFNEVDRFTSRDQLSFAIVRDKITEKVDWNMNMFLDCERRNFVTQVYHRDLSEAFAAVNRHPPALPNILGRTPGKRVTGRRRDTRSGSRRRRKDATGNRETNLL
;
A
#
# COMPACT_ATOMS: atom_id res chain seq x y z
N MET A 1 -11.83 -16.96 -18.05
CA MET A 1 -10.38 -16.69 -18.11
C MET A 1 -9.90 -16.91 -19.53
N PRO A 2 -9.05 -16.03 -20.10
CA PRO A 2 -8.48 -16.23 -21.44
C PRO A 2 -7.64 -17.52 -21.51
N SER A 3 -7.68 -18.23 -22.64
CA SER A 3 -6.98 -19.51 -22.81
C SER A 3 -5.46 -19.38 -22.94
N SER A 4 -4.97 -18.24 -23.42
CA SER A 4 -3.54 -17.96 -23.60
C SER A 4 -3.13 -16.67 -22.90
N PRO A 5 -1.88 -16.55 -22.42
CA PRO A 5 -1.35 -15.29 -21.89
C PRO A 5 -1.38 -14.17 -22.93
N SER A 6 -1.48 -12.93 -22.47
CA SER A 6 -1.30 -11.76 -23.34
C SER A 6 0.15 -11.66 -23.83
N ALA A 7 0.36 -11.03 -25.00
CA ALA A 7 1.70 -10.78 -25.50
C ALA A 7 2.41 -9.70 -24.66
N SER A 8 3.71 -9.90 -24.43
CA SER A 8 4.58 -8.87 -23.84
C SER A 8 5.24 -8.07 -24.97
N PRO A 9 4.97 -6.76 -25.08
CA PRO A 9 5.51 -5.93 -26.14
C PRO A 9 7.01 -5.70 -25.95
N VAL A 10 7.78 -5.91 -27.02
CA VAL A 10 9.24 -5.82 -27.10
C VAL A 10 9.97 -6.84 -26.21
N LEU A 11 9.77 -6.82 -24.90
CA LEU A 11 10.45 -7.69 -23.94
C LEU A 11 9.82 -9.08 -23.90
N HIS A 12 10.60 -10.11 -24.19
CA HIS A 12 10.18 -11.51 -24.21
C HIS A 12 10.82 -12.32 -23.07
N ASP A 13 12.10 -12.07 -22.79
CA ASP A 13 12.85 -12.79 -21.76
C ASP A 13 13.33 -11.84 -20.66
N LEU A 14 12.75 -11.96 -19.47
CA LEU A 14 13.19 -11.21 -18.29
C LEU A 14 13.81 -12.15 -17.26
N THR A 15 15.08 -11.91 -16.97
CA THR A 15 15.84 -12.59 -15.91
C THR A 15 16.29 -11.58 -14.86
N TYR A 16 16.80 -12.07 -13.74
CA TYR A 16 17.15 -11.25 -12.59
C TYR A 16 18.56 -11.55 -12.10
N VAL A 17 19.22 -10.52 -11.57
CA VAL A 17 20.52 -10.68 -10.92
C VAL A 17 20.36 -11.55 -9.65
N HIS A 18 21.24 -12.52 -9.49
CA HIS A 18 21.35 -13.44 -8.35
C HIS A 18 22.83 -13.77 -8.08
N ASP A 19 23.12 -14.35 -6.92
CA ASP A 19 24.46 -14.68 -6.44
C ASP A 19 25.46 -13.50 -6.55
N ASP A 20 24.95 -12.29 -6.35
CA ASP A 20 25.73 -11.07 -6.41
C ASP A 20 26.35 -10.74 -5.05
N ASN A 21 27.51 -10.08 -5.07
CA ASN A 21 28.18 -9.56 -3.89
C ASN A 21 28.03 -8.03 -3.89
N PRO A 22 26.91 -7.51 -3.35
CA PRO A 22 26.53 -6.13 -3.59
C PRO A 22 27.50 -5.16 -2.92
N ILE A 23 28.06 -4.26 -3.72
CA ILE A 23 28.99 -3.23 -3.24
C ILE A 23 28.20 -1.93 -3.12
N LYS A 24 28.14 -1.40 -1.91
CA LYS A 24 27.51 -0.11 -1.64
C LYS A 24 28.30 1.01 -2.30
N SER A 25 27.83 1.43 -3.48
CA SER A 25 28.43 2.52 -4.27
C SER A 25 27.98 3.90 -3.79
N GLU A 26 26.79 4.01 -3.22
CA GLU A 26 26.18 5.26 -2.76
C GLU A 26 25.81 5.13 -1.26
N PRO A 27 26.32 5.99 -0.35
CA PRO A 27 26.16 5.83 1.10
C PRO A 27 24.72 5.76 1.61
N HIS A 28 23.75 6.33 0.90
CA HIS A 28 22.37 6.51 1.37
C HIS A 28 21.32 6.03 0.36
N ARG A 29 21.71 5.25 -0.67
CA ARG A 29 20.79 4.79 -1.71
C ARG A 29 20.82 3.28 -1.85
N GLY A 30 19.65 2.68 -2.00
CA GLY A 30 19.47 1.23 -2.21
C GLY A 30 19.74 0.40 -0.95
N SER A 31 19.75 -0.92 -1.12
CA SER A 31 20.02 -1.86 -0.04
C SER A 31 20.82 -3.08 -0.50
N ASP A 32 21.34 -3.83 0.48
CA ASP A 32 21.92 -5.16 0.29
C ASP A 32 20.94 -6.14 -0.39
N PHE A 33 19.64 -5.98 -0.14
CA PHE A 33 18.59 -6.79 -0.74
C PHE A 33 18.40 -6.46 -2.23
N GLY A 34 18.42 -5.17 -2.58
CA GLY A 34 18.28 -4.67 -3.96
C GLY A 34 19.57 -4.70 -4.78
N GLY A 35 20.73 -4.80 -4.13
CA GLY A 35 22.05 -4.94 -4.75
C GLY A 35 22.78 -3.65 -5.08
N TYR A 36 22.35 -2.49 -4.56
CA TYR A 36 22.95 -1.18 -4.84
C TYR A 36 23.24 -0.90 -6.33
N PRO A 37 22.27 -1.07 -7.25
CA PRO A 37 22.52 -0.75 -8.64
C PRO A 37 23.00 0.70 -8.77
N SER A 38 24.02 0.96 -9.59
CA SER A 38 24.45 2.33 -9.92
C SER A 38 23.38 3.07 -10.73
N LEU A 39 23.46 4.39 -10.81
CA LEU A 39 22.59 5.17 -11.73
C LEU A 39 22.74 4.73 -13.19
N LYS A 40 23.93 4.28 -13.59
CA LYS A 40 24.18 3.72 -14.93
C LYS A 40 23.39 2.43 -15.15
N GLN A 41 23.45 1.48 -14.21
CA GLN A 41 22.67 0.23 -14.28
C GLN A 41 21.17 0.49 -14.23
N ARG A 42 20.73 1.43 -13.37
CA ARG A 42 19.34 1.90 -13.34
C ARG A 42 18.90 2.40 -14.71
N ASN A 43 19.67 3.29 -15.33
CA ASN A 43 19.28 3.87 -16.63
C ASN A 43 19.27 2.81 -17.73
N TYR A 44 20.20 1.85 -17.72
CA TYR A 44 20.14 0.71 -18.64
C TYR A 44 18.91 -0.17 -18.44
N SER A 45 18.36 -0.27 -17.24
CA SER A 45 17.15 -1.05 -17.01
C SER A 45 15.87 -0.42 -17.61
N PHE A 46 15.95 0.85 -18.04
CA PHE A 46 14.89 1.52 -18.81
C PHE A 46 15.13 1.46 -20.33
N ASP A 47 16.24 0.91 -20.80
CA ASP A 47 16.51 0.66 -22.23
C ASP A 47 15.95 -0.73 -22.61
N ILE A 48 14.64 -0.78 -22.90
CA ILE A 48 13.90 -2.04 -23.02
C ILE A 48 14.31 -2.82 -24.28
N LYS A 49 14.71 -4.08 -24.09
CA LYS A 49 15.19 -5.01 -25.12
C LYS A 49 14.37 -6.30 -25.11
N GLU A 50 14.54 -7.12 -26.14
CA GLU A 50 13.89 -8.44 -26.24
C GLU A 50 14.26 -9.37 -25.07
N SER A 51 15.50 -9.29 -24.60
CA SER A 51 15.97 -10.03 -23.43
C SER A 51 16.72 -9.10 -22.48
N MET A 52 16.43 -9.19 -21.18
CA MET A 52 17.01 -8.33 -20.15
C MET A 52 17.34 -9.11 -18.87
N THR A 53 18.39 -8.67 -18.18
CA THR A 53 18.70 -9.06 -16.80
C THR A 53 18.74 -7.81 -15.94
N VAL A 54 17.91 -7.76 -14.88
CA VAL A 54 17.78 -6.57 -14.03
C VAL A 54 17.94 -6.89 -12.54
N HIS A 55 18.39 -5.89 -11.77
CA HIS A 55 18.32 -5.96 -10.30
C HIS A 55 16.85 -5.88 -9.89
N CYS A 56 16.41 -6.71 -8.94
CA CYS A 56 15.00 -6.83 -8.61
C CYS A 56 14.73 -7.38 -7.21
N GLY A 57 15.53 -6.99 -6.24
CA GLY A 57 15.60 -7.65 -4.94
C GLY A 57 16.22 -9.05 -5.01
N PHE A 58 16.37 -9.72 -3.87
CA PHE A 58 16.83 -11.11 -3.77
C PHE A 58 18.20 -11.40 -4.42
N VAL A 59 19.15 -10.47 -4.36
CA VAL A 59 20.39 -10.57 -5.17
C VAL A 59 21.46 -11.51 -4.60
N LYS A 60 21.51 -11.74 -3.28
CA LYS A 60 22.60 -12.49 -2.62
C LYS A 60 22.50 -14.02 -2.70
N GLY A 61 21.36 -14.56 -3.13
CA GLY A 61 21.12 -16.01 -3.16
C GLY A 61 20.62 -16.47 -4.51
N SER A 62 20.87 -17.74 -4.83
CA SER A 62 20.49 -18.37 -6.11
C SER A 62 18.98 -18.40 -6.36
N LYS A 63 18.15 -18.33 -5.31
CA LYS A 63 16.70 -18.39 -5.41
C LYS A 63 16.03 -17.42 -4.42
N PRO A 64 15.02 -16.63 -4.86
CA PRO A 64 14.22 -15.81 -3.95
C PRO A 64 13.69 -16.62 -2.77
N GLY A 65 13.82 -16.08 -1.56
CA GLY A 65 13.33 -16.74 -0.34
C GLY A 65 14.33 -17.68 0.33
N ARG A 66 15.54 -17.89 -0.22
CA ARG A 66 16.58 -18.72 0.39
C ARG A 66 17.90 -17.96 0.52
N GLN A 67 18.23 -17.52 1.73
CA GLN A 67 19.46 -16.78 2.05
C GLN A 67 19.59 -15.47 1.26
N THR A 68 18.46 -14.80 1.07
CA THR A 68 18.34 -13.58 0.27
C THR A 68 18.05 -12.33 1.11
N GLY A 69 17.81 -12.49 2.42
CA GLY A 69 17.39 -11.39 3.29
C GLY A 69 15.90 -11.05 3.13
N PHE A 70 15.08 -12.06 2.81
CA PHE A 70 13.62 -12.08 2.86
C PHE A 70 13.23 -13.54 2.69
N ASP A 71 13.50 -14.34 3.72
CA ASP A 71 13.58 -15.79 3.61
C ASP A 71 12.29 -16.47 4.05
N PHE A 72 12.00 -17.64 3.47
CA PHE A 72 10.82 -18.43 3.80
C PHE A 72 11.22 -19.80 4.36
N ASP A 73 10.31 -20.43 5.10
CA ASP A 73 10.44 -21.83 5.46
C ASP A 73 10.59 -22.72 4.21
N GLU A 74 11.42 -23.77 4.30
CA GLU A 74 11.64 -24.73 3.20
C GLU A 74 10.34 -25.38 2.71
N SER A 75 9.38 -25.62 3.61
CA SER A 75 8.05 -26.13 3.26
C SER A 75 7.25 -25.16 2.41
N ASP A 76 7.41 -23.85 2.64
CA ASP A 76 6.71 -22.82 1.88
C ASP A 76 7.42 -22.54 0.55
N LEU A 77 8.75 -22.65 0.46
CA LEU A 77 9.47 -22.54 -0.82
C LEU A 77 8.94 -23.51 -1.89
N THR A 78 8.58 -24.73 -1.49
CA THR A 78 8.02 -25.73 -2.42
C THR A 78 6.61 -25.34 -2.87
N GLU A 79 5.80 -24.80 -1.97
CA GLU A 79 4.47 -24.29 -2.29
C GLU A 79 4.53 -23.10 -3.26
N LEU A 80 5.37 -22.11 -2.96
CA LEU A 80 5.44 -20.85 -3.73
C LEU A 80 5.93 -21.08 -5.17
N GLN A 81 6.56 -22.22 -5.45
CA GLN A 81 6.98 -22.64 -6.80
C GLN A 81 5.86 -23.36 -7.58
N GLN A 82 4.73 -23.72 -6.97
CA GLN A 82 3.64 -24.38 -7.68
C GLN A 82 3.00 -23.44 -8.71
N PHE A 83 2.49 -24.03 -9.79
CA PHE A 83 1.74 -23.29 -10.78
C PHE A 83 0.35 -22.95 -10.25
N HIS A 84 -0.04 -21.69 -10.37
CA HIS A 84 -1.41 -21.26 -10.18
C HIS A 84 -1.82 -20.26 -11.27
N ASP A 85 -3.03 -20.43 -11.80
CA ASP A 85 -3.58 -19.44 -12.72
C ASP A 85 -3.78 -18.09 -12.03
N ILE A 86 -4.29 -18.10 -10.80
CA ILE A 86 -4.61 -16.88 -10.04
C ILE A 86 -4.18 -17.09 -8.60
N ILE A 87 -3.55 -16.08 -8.00
CA ILE A 87 -3.36 -15.98 -6.56
C ILE A 87 -3.94 -14.67 -6.02
N VAL A 88 -4.30 -14.66 -4.74
CA VAL A 88 -4.53 -13.42 -3.98
C VAL A 88 -3.46 -13.32 -2.90
N ALA A 89 -2.82 -12.16 -2.79
CA ALA A 89 -1.74 -11.95 -1.84
C ALA A 89 -1.95 -10.66 -1.02
N SER A 90 -1.52 -10.70 0.23
CA SER A 90 -1.50 -9.58 1.17
C SER A 90 -0.30 -9.72 2.09
N ALA A 91 0.03 -8.66 2.83
CA ALA A 91 1.02 -8.75 3.90
C ALA A 91 0.73 -7.85 5.10
N ILE A 92 1.24 -8.24 6.26
CA ILE A 92 1.25 -7.46 7.50
C ILE A 92 2.62 -7.62 8.16
N PHE A 93 3.35 -6.53 8.27
CA PHE A 93 4.64 -6.44 8.96
C PHE A 93 4.52 -5.50 10.16
N GLY A 94 5.30 -5.74 11.21
CA GLY A 94 5.32 -4.98 12.45
C GLY A 94 3.98 -5.02 13.19
N ASN A 95 3.20 -6.09 12.98
CA ASN A 95 1.89 -6.30 13.58
C ASN A 95 0.90 -5.12 13.36
N TYR A 96 1.12 -4.35 12.28
CA TYR A 96 0.52 -3.03 12.07
C TYR A 96 -0.99 -3.06 11.83
N ASP A 97 -1.45 -4.12 11.17
CA ASP A 97 -2.84 -4.31 10.75
C ASP A 97 -3.44 -5.57 11.39
N VAL A 98 -4.77 -5.68 11.31
CA VAL A 98 -5.51 -6.90 11.66
C VAL A 98 -5.84 -7.66 10.38
N ILE A 99 -5.54 -8.96 10.35
CA ILE A 99 -5.88 -9.82 9.20
C ILE A 99 -7.38 -9.76 8.91
N GLN A 100 -7.72 -9.32 7.70
CA GLN A 100 -9.10 -9.24 7.23
C GLN A 100 -9.47 -10.48 6.42
N GLN A 101 -10.55 -11.16 6.80
CA GLN A 101 -11.05 -12.32 6.05
C GLN A 101 -11.77 -11.89 4.77
N PRO A 102 -11.40 -12.42 3.59
CA PRO A 102 -12.15 -12.21 2.36
C PRO A 102 -13.61 -12.66 2.54
N ARG A 103 -14.53 -11.95 1.90
CA ARG A 103 -15.97 -12.24 1.90
C ARG A 103 -16.48 -12.39 0.48
N ASN A 104 -17.61 -13.09 0.34
CA ASN A 104 -18.28 -13.32 -0.93
C ASN A 104 -17.39 -14.01 -1.98
N ILE A 105 -16.53 -14.92 -1.52
CA ILE A 105 -15.70 -15.76 -2.39
C ILE A 105 -16.51 -17.01 -2.75
N SER A 106 -16.65 -17.30 -4.04
CA SER A 106 -17.35 -18.48 -4.54
C SER A 106 -16.63 -19.77 -4.13
N GLU A 107 -17.35 -20.89 -4.09
CA GLU A 107 -16.74 -22.20 -3.80
C GLU A 107 -15.69 -22.58 -4.85
N GLU A 108 -15.91 -22.20 -6.11
CA GLU A 108 -14.94 -22.40 -7.19
C GLU A 108 -13.64 -21.62 -6.93
N ALA A 109 -13.75 -20.33 -6.56
CA ALA A 109 -12.58 -19.53 -6.23
C ALA A 109 -11.86 -20.05 -4.97
N LYS A 110 -12.59 -20.47 -3.92
CA LYS A 110 -11.98 -21.07 -2.72
C LYS A 110 -11.20 -22.34 -3.03
N LYS A 111 -11.64 -23.11 -4.02
CA LYS A 111 -11.00 -24.36 -4.44
C LYS A 111 -9.75 -24.11 -5.29
N ASN A 112 -9.80 -23.15 -6.21
CA ASN A 112 -8.78 -23.00 -7.25
C ASN A 112 -7.80 -21.85 -7.03
N ILE A 113 -8.15 -20.87 -6.17
CA ILE A 113 -7.36 -19.66 -5.96
C ILE A 113 -6.77 -19.69 -4.55
N PRO A 114 -5.46 -19.92 -4.39
CA PRO A 114 -4.82 -19.79 -3.09
C PRO A 114 -4.70 -18.33 -2.65
N PHE A 115 -4.88 -18.12 -1.34
CA PHE A 115 -4.78 -16.83 -0.67
C PHE A 115 -3.56 -16.85 0.24
N TYR A 116 -2.57 -15.98 -0.01
CA TYR A 116 -1.32 -15.90 0.76
C TYR A 116 -1.26 -14.62 1.59
N MET A 117 -0.87 -14.76 2.86
CA MET A 117 -0.61 -13.64 3.75
C MET A 117 0.84 -13.72 4.24
N PHE A 118 1.67 -12.78 3.81
CA PHE A 118 3.04 -12.65 4.27
C PHE A 118 3.09 -11.89 5.59
N ILE A 119 3.76 -12.45 6.59
CA ILE A 119 3.93 -11.79 7.90
C ILE A 119 5.36 -11.92 8.39
N ASP A 120 5.79 -11.01 9.26
CA ASP A 120 7.04 -11.21 10.01
C ASP A 120 6.83 -12.01 11.29
N GLU A 121 7.96 -12.38 11.91
CA GLU A 121 8.02 -13.13 13.16
C GLU A 121 7.31 -12.39 14.32
N GLU A 122 7.34 -11.06 14.34
CA GLU A 122 6.61 -10.25 15.33
C GLU A 122 5.10 -10.48 15.21
N THR A 123 4.57 -10.36 13.99
CA THR A 123 3.15 -10.59 13.71
C THR A 123 2.77 -12.05 13.96
N GLU A 124 3.62 -12.99 13.59
CA GLU A 124 3.41 -14.43 13.84
C GLU A 124 3.29 -14.72 15.34
N ALA A 125 4.23 -14.22 16.14
CA ALA A 125 4.21 -14.38 17.59
C ALA A 125 2.90 -13.85 18.20
N TYR A 126 2.42 -12.69 17.73
CA TYR A 126 1.13 -12.16 18.14
C TYR A 126 -0.02 -13.13 17.81
N LEU A 127 -0.08 -13.65 16.58
CA LEU A 127 -1.16 -14.54 16.15
C LEU A 127 -1.18 -15.86 16.93
N ARG A 128 0.01 -16.43 17.21
CA ARG A 128 0.16 -17.63 18.04
C ARG A 128 -0.31 -17.39 19.47
N ASN A 129 0.09 -16.26 20.07
CA ASN A 129 -0.30 -15.89 21.43
C ASN A 129 -1.82 -15.67 21.57
N LYS A 130 -2.50 -15.26 20.50
CA LYS A 130 -3.96 -15.11 20.47
C LYS A 130 -4.71 -16.37 20.02
N SER A 131 -4.00 -17.47 19.74
CA SER A 131 -4.57 -18.71 19.18
C SER A 131 -5.40 -18.47 17.91
N ILE A 132 -5.00 -17.49 17.10
CA ILE A 132 -5.66 -17.14 15.82
C ILE A 132 -5.15 -18.04 14.69
N LEU A 133 -3.88 -18.44 14.77
CA LEU A 133 -3.24 -19.33 13.80
C LEU A 133 -3.67 -20.77 14.05
N ASP A 134 -4.25 -21.42 13.05
CA ASP A 134 -4.61 -22.83 13.16
C ASP A 134 -3.41 -23.77 13.00
N SER A 135 -3.62 -25.08 13.22
CA SER A 135 -2.57 -26.09 13.10
C SER A 135 -1.99 -26.23 11.69
N GLY A 136 -2.70 -25.74 10.67
CA GLY A 136 -2.28 -25.77 9.27
C GLY A 136 -1.57 -24.49 8.82
N LYS A 137 -1.13 -23.63 9.75
CA LYS A 137 -0.58 -22.29 9.45
C LYS A 137 -1.55 -21.44 8.61
N ARG A 138 -2.85 -21.51 8.90
CA ARG A 138 -3.88 -20.71 8.23
C ARG A 138 -4.62 -19.81 9.21
N VAL A 139 -5.17 -18.74 8.64
CA VAL A 139 -6.15 -17.87 9.29
C VAL A 139 -7.31 -17.69 8.32
N GLY A 140 -8.34 -18.52 8.46
CA GLY A 140 -9.45 -18.59 7.52
C GLY A 140 -8.98 -18.99 6.12
N LEU A 141 -9.22 -18.14 5.11
CA LEU A 141 -8.76 -18.43 3.74
C LEU A 141 -7.25 -18.23 3.56
N TRP A 142 -6.63 -17.39 4.38
CA TRP A 142 -5.22 -17.04 4.24
C TRP A 142 -4.32 -18.19 4.70
N ARG A 143 -3.47 -18.67 3.80
CA ARG A 143 -2.26 -19.40 4.14
C ARG A 143 -1.20 -18.40 4.60
N ILE A 144 -0.69 -18.61 5.81
CA ILE A 144 0.33 -17.75 6.40
C ILE A 144 1.70 -18.19 5.90
N VAL A 145 2.47 -17.22 5.39
CA VAL A 145 3.88 -17.38 5.02
C VAL A 145 4.68 -16.45 5.92
N VAL A 146 5.50 -17.03 6.79
CA VAL A 146 6.35 -16.27 7.69
C VAL A 146 7.63 -15.87 6.95
N VAL A 147 7.99 -14.60 7.08
CA VAL A 147 9.16 -14.01 6.46
C VAL A 147 10.23 -13.81 7.52
N HIS A 148 11.39 -14.42 7.28
CA HIS A 148 12.57 -14.31 8.13
C HIS A 148 13.58 -13.34 7.50
N ASN A 149 14.48 -12.83 8.34
CA ASN A 149 15.59 -11.97 7.91
C ASN A 149 15.14 -10.76 7.07
N VAL A 150 14.07 -10.07 7.49
CA VAL A 150 13.52 -8.95 6.72
C VAL A 150 14.58 -7.87 6.43
N PRO A 151 14.64 -7.32 5.21
CA PRO A 151 15.80 -6.54 4.75
C PRO A 151 15.82 -5.09 5.24
N TYR A 152 14.68 -4.59 5.74
CA TYR A 152 14.53 -3.20 6.16
C TYR A 152 14.04 -3.11 7.60
N SER A 153 14.48 -2.06 8.29
CA SER A 153 13.93 -1.70 9.61
C SER A 153 12.51 -1.11 9.51
N ASP A 154 12.15 -0.50 8.38
CA ASP A 154 10.80 0.02 8.13
C ASP A 154 9.87 -1.11 7.66
N ALA A 155 8.93 -1.52 8.52
CA ALA A 155 7.89 -2.51 8.22
C ALA A 155 7.08 -2.14 6.96
N ARG A 156 6.85 -0.85 6.69
CA ARG A 156 6.12 -0.42 5.47
C ARG A 156 6.93 -0.72 4.22
N ARG A 157 8.26 -0.59 4.28
CA ARG A 157 9.18 -0.93 3.18
C ARG A 157 9.24 -2.45 2.98
N ASN A 158 9.29 -3.24 4.06
CA ASN A 158 9.17 -4.71 3.98
C ASN A 158 7.89 -5.14 3.28
N GLY A 159 6.75 -4.49 3.58
CA GLY A 159 5.48 -4.72 2.88
C GLY A 159 5.50 -4.43 1.37
N LYS A 160 6.48 -3.66 0.86
CA LYS A 160 6.62 -3.41 -0.58
C LYS A 160 7.21 -4.59 -1.35
N VAL A 161 7.94 -5.48 -0.67
CA VAL A 161 8.53 -6.68 -1.28
C VAL A 161 7.43 -7.59 -1.82
N PRO A 162 6.51 -8.16 -1.02
CA PRO A 162 5.45 -9.01 -1.54
C PRO A 162 4.38 -8.23 -2.30
N LYS A 163 4.37 -6.89 -2.24
CA LYS A 163 3.50 -6.06 -3.08
C LYS A 163 3.97 -5.97 -4.53
N LEU A 164 5.24 -5.63 -4.73
CA LEU A 164 5.79 -5.30 -6.05
C LEU A 164 6.54 -6.49 -6.68
N LEU A 165 7.01 -7.42 -5.87
CA LEU A 165 7.86 -8.54 -6.28
C LEU A 165 7.17 -9.91 -6.19
N LEU A 166 5.83 -9.98 -6.26
CA LEU A 166 5.12 -11.29 -6.34
C LEU A 166 5.66 -12.18 -7.45
N HIS A 167 6.09 -11.59 -8.57
CA HIS A 167 6.67 -12.33 -9.69
C HIS A 167 8.05 -12.95 -9.39
N ARG A 168 8.77 -12.44 -8.37
CA ARG A 168 10.00 -13.07 -7.87
C ARG A 168 9.67 -14.20 -6.90
N ILE A 169 8.62 -14.03 -6.09
CA ILE A 169 8.20 -15.00 -5.06
C ILE A 169 7.46 -16.19 -5.69
N PHE A 170 6.61 -15.91 -6.69
CA PHE A 170 5.77 -16.86 -7.41
C PHE A 170 6.14 -16.88 -8.90
N PRO A 171 7.21 -17.58 -9.30
CA PRO A 171 7.68 -17.58 -10.69
C PRO A 171 6.70 -18.25 -11.66
N ASN A 172 5.78 -19.09 -11.17
CA ASN A 172 4.87 -19.91 -11.96
C ASN A 172 3.40 -19.47 -11.84
N VAL A 173 3.14 -18.19 -11.59
CA VAL A 173 1.78 -17.65 -11.46
C VAL A 173 1.41 -16.78 -12.64
N ARG A 174 0.20 -16.95 -13.18
CA ARG A 174 -0.27 -16.16 -14.33
C ARG A 174 -0.92 -14.83 -13.93
N TYR A 175 -1.79 -14.82 -12.93
CA TYR A 175 -2.42 -13.61 -12.43
C TYR A 175 -2.26 -13.45 -10.91
N SER A 176 -2.09 -12.22 -10.45
CA SER A 176 -2.15 -11.89 -9.03
C SER A 176 -3.07 -10.72 -8.74
N ILE A 177 -3.72 -10.80 -7.57
CA ILE A 177 -4.40 -9.67 -6.94
C ILE A 177 -3.69 -9.38 -5.63
N TRP A 178 -2.96 -8.28 -5.58
CA TRP A 178 -2.41 -7.73 -4.33
C TRP A 178 -3.47 -6.92 -3.62
N ILE A 179 -3.56 -7.07 -2.29
CA ILE A 179 -4.44 -6.30 -1.42
C ILE A 179 -3.65 -5.88 -0.17
N ASP A 180 -3.62 -4.58 0.15
CA ASP A 180 -3.00 -4.11 1.40
C ASP A 180 -3.71 -4.69 2.63
N GLY A 181 -2.97 -5.03 3.69
CA GLY A 181 -3.49 -5.70 4.89
C GLY A 181 -4.62 -4.97 5.64
N LYS A 182 -4.71 -3.64 5.49
CA LYS A 182 -5.82 -2.81 6.02
C LYS A 182 -7.16 -3.02 5.30
N LEU A 183 -7.16 -3.71 4.16
CA LEU A 183 -8.35 -3.90 3.33
C LEU A 183 -8.91 -5.31 3.46
N ARG A 184 -10.23 -5.39 3.29
CA ARG A 184 -10.95 -6.65 3.16
C ARG A 184 -11.46 -6.78 1.73
N LEU A 185 -11.14 -7.90 1.08
CA LEU A 185 -11.75 -8.30 -0.19
C LEU A 185 -13.22 -8.68 0.02
N VAL A 186 -14.12 -8.11 -0.78
CA VAL A 186 -15.57 -8.36 -0.65
C VAL A 186 -16.25 -8.80 -1.95
N VAL A 187 -15.47 -9.04 -3.00
CA VAL A 187 -15.93 -9.54 -4.31
C VAL A 187 -14.99 -10.65 -4.77
N ASP A 188 -15.55 -11.61 -5.50
CA ASP A 188 -14.83 -12.76 -6.03
C ASP A 188 -13.67 -12.36 -6.98
N PRO A 189 -12.47 -12.95 -6.83
CA PRO A 189 -11.30 -12.66 -7.68
C PRO A 189 -11.54 -12.79 -9.18
N TYR A 190 -12.38 -13.75 -9.62
CA TYR A 190 -12.67 -13.93 -11.04
C TYR A 190 -13.39 -12.70 -11.62
N GLN A 191 -14.32 -12.11 -10.86
CA GLN A 191 -15.06 -10.92 -11.28
C GLN A 191 -14.15 -9.68 -11.35
N ILE A 192 -13.17 -9.59 -10.44
CA ILE A 192 -12.18 -8.52 -10.43
C ILE A 192 -11.30 -8.61 -11.67
N LEU A 193 -10.73 -9.78 -11.97
CA LEU A 193 -9.92 -10.00 -13.17
C LEU A 193 -10.72 -9.77 -14.45
N GLU A 194 -11.95 -10.26 -14.52
CA GLU A 194 -12.82 -10.03 -15.66
C GLU A 194 -13.06 -8.55 -15.91
N LYS A 195 -13.43 -7.80 -14.87
CA LYS A 195 -13.76 -6.39 -14.99
C LYS A 195 -12.55 -5.53 -15.35
N PHE A 196 -11.42 -5.72 -14.67
CA PHE A 196 -10.31 -4.77 -14.71
C PHE A 196 -9.17 -5.16 -15.65
N LEU A 197 -9.03 -6.44 -16.01
CA LEU A 197 -8.06 -6.90 -16.99
C LEU A 197 -8.75 -7.35 -18.28
N TRP A 198 -9.54 -8.43 -18.23
CA TRP A 198 -9.97 -9.13 -19.44
C TRP A 198 -10.90 -8.28 -20.33
N ARG A 199 -11.90 -7.60 -19.76
CA ARG A 199 -12.80 -6.71 -20.52
C ARG A 199 -12.13 -5.41 -20.97
N GLN A 200 -11.02 -5.03 -20.34
CA GLN A 200 -10.26 -3.82 -20.66
C GLN A 200 -9.12 -4.10 -21.63
N ASN A 201 -8.89 -5.37 -21.99
CA ASN A 201 -7.71 -5.80 -22.73
C ASN A 201 -6.40 -5.27 -22.09
N ALA A 202 -6.33 -5.29 -20.76
CA ALA A 202 -5.22 -4.76 -19.99
C ALA A 202 -4.50 -5.89 -19.23
N THR A 203 -3.19 -5.75 -19.05
CA THR A 203 -2.33 -6.71 -18.34
C THR A 203 -1.94 -6.24 -16.93
N PHE A 204 -2.22 -4.98 -16.62
CA PHE A 204 -2.03 -4.38 -15.31
C PHE A 204 -3.15 -3.38 -15.04
N ALA A 205 -3.70 -3.40 -13.83
CA ALA A 205 -4.71 -2.45 -13.39
C ALA A 205 -4.46 -1.96 -11.96
N ILE A 206 -4.68 -0.67 -11.77
CA ILE A 206 -4.47 0.03 -10.51
C ILE A 206 -5.42 1.22 -10.41
N SER A 207 -5.96 1.49 -9.23
CA SER A 207 -6.80 2.69 -9.06
C SER A 207 -5.96 3.95 -8.97
N ARG A 208 -6.45 5.06 -9.50
CA ARG A 208 -5.91 6.39 -9.18
C ARG A 208 -6.21 6.79 -7.73
N HIS A 209 -5.36 7.61 -7.15
CA HIS A 209 -5.58 8.17 -5.83
C HIS A 209 -6.81 9.09 -5.79
N TYR A 210 -7.57 9.06 -4.69
CA TYR A 210 -8.92 9.63 -4.63
C TYR A 210 -8.98 11.16 -4.54
N ARG A 211 -7.85 11.83 -4.31
CA ARG A 211 -7.78 13.30 -4.12
C ARG A 211 -6.62 14.00 -4.81
N ARG A 212 -5.53 13.29 -5.05
CA ARG A 212 -4.27 13.87 -5.53
C ARG A 212 -3.88 13.08 -6.76
N PHE A 213 -3.58 13.79 -7.84
CA PHE A 213 -3.30 13.21 -9.15
C PHE A 213 -1.94 13.59 -9.69
N ASP A 214 -1.26 14.52 -9.01
CA ASP A 214 0.05 15.04 -9.36
C ASP A 214 1.07 14.61 -8.28
N VAL A 215 2.21 14.10 -8.73
CA VAL A 215 3.27 13.56 -7.87
C VAL A 215 3.89 14.61 -6.94
N PHE A 216 3.98 15.87 -7.37
CA PHE A 216 4.52 16.97 -6.58
C PHE A 216 3.53 17.39 -5.49
N VAL A 217 2.24 17.39 -5.82
CA VAL A 217 1.18 17.61 -4.82
C VAL A 217 1.15 16.47 -3.79
N GLU A 218 1.36 15.22 -4.23
CA GLU A 218 1.50 14.08 -3.32
C GLU A 218 2.74 14.23 -2.43
N ALA A 219 3.87 14.68 -2.95
CA ALA A 219 5.08 14.91 -2.16
C ALA A 219 4.86 15.94 -1.03
N GLU A 220 4.25 17.08 -1.33
CA GLU A 220 3.90 18.08 -0.31
C GLU A 220 2.93 17.52 0.74
N ALA A 221 1.95 16.71 0.32
CA ALA A 221 1.04 16.05 1.26
C ALA A 221 1.75 15.04 2.16
N ASN A 222 2.78 14.35 1.66
CA ASN A 222 3.59 13.43 2.45
C ASN A 222 4.43 14.14 3.50
N LYS A 223 5.04 15.27 3.12
CA LYS A 223 5.80 16.14 4.04
C LYS A 223 4.89 16.71 5.13
N ALA A 224 3.76 17.30 4.74
CA ALA A 224 2.79 17.86 5.67
C ALA A 224 2.24 16.83 6.67
N ALA A 225 2.10 15.57 6.24
CA ALA A 225 1.61 14.48 7.09
C ALA A 225 2.74 13.74 7.85
N GLY A 226 4.00 14.20 7.76
CA GLY A 226 5.15 13.61 8.45
C GLY A 226 5.38 12.13 8.09
N LYS A 227 5.11 11.74 6.83
CA LYS A 227 5.17 10.32 6.41
C LYS A 227 6.58 9.82 6.18
N TYR A 228 7.52 10.73 5.94
CA TYR A 228 8.94 10.48 5.77
C TYR A 228 9.69 11.77 6.10
N ASP A 229 11.01 11.69 6.27
CA ASP A 229 11.82 12.90 6.38
C ASP A 229 11.67 13.80 5.14
N ASN A 230 11.48 15.10 5.36
CA ASN A 230 11.19 16.05 4.29
C ASN A 230 12.35 16.15 3.30
N SER A 231 13.60 16.15 3.77
CA SER A 231 14.77 16.26 2.89
C SER A 231 14.90 15.05 1.98
N SER A 232 14.57 13.85 2.47
CA SER A 232 14.54 12.63 1.66
C SER A 232 13.45 12.67 0.56
N ILE A 233 12.29 13.27 0.86
CA ILE A 233 11.22 13.47 -0.14
C ILE A 233 11.67 14.49 -1.20
N ASP A 234 12.23 15.62 -0.76
CA ASP A 234 12.70 16.68 -1.65
C ASP A 234 13.79 16.16 -2.60
N GLU A 235 14.78 15.42 -2.08
CA GLU A 235 15.80 14.76 -2.90
C GLU A 235 15.21 13.82 -3.97
N GLN A 236 14.24 12.98 -3.59
CA GLN A 236 13.60 12.05 -4.53
C GLN A 236 12.86 12.81 -5.64
N VAL A 237 12.08 13.82 -5.25
CA VAL A 237 11.27 14.62 -6.18
C VAL A 237 12.15 15.45 -7.11
N ASP A 238 13.18 16.10 -6.59
CA ASP A 238 14.08 16.92 -7.39
C ASP A 238 14.89 16.05 -8.35
N PHE A 239 15.32 14.86 -7.92
CA PHE A 239 15.91 13.86 -8.82
C PHE A 239 14.95 13.51 -9.98
N TYR A 240 13.67 13.28 -9.70
CA TYR A 240 12.70 12.99 -10.75
C TYR A 240 12.41 14.18 -11.68
N LYS A 241 12.38 15.41 -11.17
CA LYS A 241 12.27 16.61 -12.01
C LYS A 241 13.45 16.72 -12.97
N MET A 242 14.67 16.49 -12.50
CA MET A 242 15.87 16.48 -13.35
C MET A 242 15.82 15.38 -14.41
N GLU A 243 15.21 14.24 -14.10
CA GLU A 243 14.98 13.12 -15.01
C GLU A 243 13.81 13.35 -16.00
N GLY A 244 13.17 14.51 -15.96
CA GLY A 244 12.11 14.91 -16.90
C GLY A 244 10.68 14.66 -16.41
N LEU A 245 10.47 14.30 -15.14
CA LEU A 245 9.11 14.18 -14.60
C LEU A 245 8.46 15.57 -14.56
N THR A 246 7.32 15.69 -15.22
CA THR A 246 6.51 16.91 -15.29
C THR A 246 5.21 16.74 -14.51
N THR A 247 4.56 17.87 -14.20
CA THR A 247 3.25 17.88 -13.54
C THR A 247 2.24 17.07 -14.33
N TYR A 248 1.29 16.47 -13.64
CA TYR A 248 0.20 15.76 -14.30
C TYR A 248 -0.58 16.71 -15.23
N SER A 249 -0.92 16.21 -16.42
CA SER A 249 -1.80 16.90 -17.36
C SER A 249 -2.56 15.88 -18.21
N GLU A 250 -3.64 16.32 -18.87
CA GLU A 250 -4.46 15.47 -19.75
C GLU A 250 -3.68 14.94 -20.97
N ALA A 251 -2.50 15.47 -21.26
CA ALA A 251 -1.60 14.92 -22.28
C ALA A 251 -1.14 13.48 -21.95
N LYS A 252 -1.25 13.04 -20.69
CA LYS A 252 -0.91 11.68 -20.24
C LYS A 252 -2.07 10.67 -20.37
N LEU A 253 -3.20 11.08 -20.95
CA LEU A 253 -4.32 10.17 -21.23
C LEU A 253 -3.84 8.99 -22.11
N PRO A 254 -4.37 7.77 -21.89
CA PRO A 254 -5.54 7.44 -21.06
C PRO A 254 -5.26 7.34 -19.56
N ILE A 255 -4.03 7.56 -19.10
CA ILE A 255 -3.69 7.51 -17.68
C ILE A 255 -4.13 8.80 -16.98
N THR A 256 -5.07 8.67 -16.05
CA THR A 256 -5.78 9.81 -15.44
C THR A 256 -5.14 10.36 -14.17
N SER A 257 -3.95 9.90 -13.81
CA SER A 257 -3.21 10.31 -12.60
C SER A 257 -1.75 9.86 -12.63
N ASP A 258 -0.85 10.67 -12.06
CA ASP A 258 0.52 10.28 -11.70
C ASP A 258 0.59 9.55 -10.35
N VAL A 259 -0.47 9.66 -9.55
CA VAL A 259 -0.52 9.14 -8.19
C VAL A 259 -1.51 7.98 -8.13
N PRO A 260 -1.04 6.74 -7.93
CA PRO A 260 -1.94 5.61 -7.72
C PRO A 260 -2.44 5.56 -6.28
N GLU A 261 -3.63 4.99 -6.10
CA GLU A 261 -3.99 4.36 -4.83
C GLU A 261 -3.52 2.91 -4.89
N GLY A 262 -2.27 2.68 -4.52
CA GLY A 262 -1.59 1.39 -4.68
C GLY A 262 -2.05 0.29 -3.72
N CYS A 263 -3.13 0.47 -2.97
CA CYS A 263 -3.58 -0.52 -2.00
C CYS A 263 -4.20 -1.79 -2.61
N VAL A 264 -4.41 -1.78 -3.93
CA VAL A 264 -4.74 -2.97 -4.73
C VAL A 264 -3.94 -2.92 -6.03
N LEU A 265 -3.31 -4.04 -6.41
CA LEU A 265 -2.73 -4.24 -7.74
C LEU A 265 -3.38 -5.47 -8.38
N ILE A 266 -3.80 -5.37 -9.64
CA ILE A 266 -4.36 -6.50 -10.40
C ILE A 266 -3.44 -6.69 -11.61
N LYS A 267 -2.84 -7.86 -11.74
CA LYS A 267 -1.71 -8.05 -12.66
C LYS A 267 -1.76 -9.40 -13.34
N GLU A 268 -1.55 -9.42 -14.65
CA GLU A 268 -1.03 -10.58 -15.39
C GLU A 268 0.49 -10.53 -15.33
N HIS A 269 1.12 -11.65 -14.99
CA HIS A 269 2.57 -11.78 -14.91
C HIS A 269 3.16 -12.03 -16.30
N LEU A 270 3.67 -10.97 -16.91
CA LEU A 270 4.33 -10.95 -18.21
C LEU A 270 5.70 -10.29 -18.04
N PRO A 271 6.66 -10.54 -18.94
CA PRO A 271 7.96 -9.85 -18.89
C PRO A 271 7.83 -8.32 -18.71
N ILE A 272 6.99 -7.62 -19.48
CA ILE A 272 6.82 -6.16 -19.34
C ILE A 272 6.21 -5.74 -17.99
N THR A 273 5.21 -6.46 -17.49
CA THR A 273 4.54 -6.10 -16.22
C THR A 273 5.40 -6.48 -15.00
N ASN A 274 6.24 -7.51 -15.14
CA ASN A 274 7.27 -7.89 -14.18
C ASN A 274 8.38 -6.85 -14.15
N LEU A 275 8.88 -6.41 -15.31
CA LEU A 275 9.84 -5.30 -15.40
C LEU A 275 9.27 -4.04 -14.74
N PHE A 276 8.02 -3.66 -15.05
CA PHE A 276 7.40 -2.47 -14.46
C PHE A 276 7.40 -2.50 -12.92
N THR A 277 6.87 -3.56 -12.31
CA THR A 277 6.81 -3.62 -10.84
C THR A 277 8.20 -3.81 -10.21
N CYS A 278 9.14 -4.41 -10.95
CA CYS A 278 10.54 -4.52 -10.55
C CYS A 278 11.23 -3.16 -10.49
N LEU A 279 11.15 -2.36 -11.56
CA LEU A 279 11.72 -1.01 -11.60
C LEU A 279 11.03 -0.09 -10.58
N TRP A 280 9.73 -0.26 -10.38
CA TRP A 280 9.00 0.46 -9.34
C TRP A 280 9.51 0.12 -7.93
N PHE A 281 9.78 -1.15 -7.66
CA PHE A 281 10.42 -1.56 -6.40
C PHE A 281 11.83 -0.98 -6.27
N ASN A 282 12.64 -0.97 -7.33
CA ASN A 282 14.00 -0.44 -7.29
C ASN A 282 14.02 1.06 -6.94
N GLU A 283 13.04 1.83 -7.39
CA GLU A 283 12.87 3.23 -6.97
C GLU A 283 12.50 3.36 -5.49
N VAL A 284 11.61 2.50 -4.99
CA VAL A 284 11.23 2.42 -3.57
C VAL A 284 12.42 2.04 -2.69
N ASP A 285 13.24 1.09 -3.15
CA ASP A 285 14.46 0.68 -2.47
C ASP A 285 15.51 1.79 -2.46
N ARG A 286 15.68 2.48 -3.60
CA ARG A 286 16.64 3.57 -3.76
C ARG A 286 16.30 4.81 -2.92
N PHE A 287 15.03 5.18 -2.87
CA PHE A 287 14.56 6.42 -2.27
C PHE A 287 13.70 6.14 -1.03
N THR A 288 12.47 6.65 -0.99
CA THR A 288 11.56 6.51 0.14
C THR A 288 10.62 5.32 -0.05
N SER A 289 10.03 4.82 1.05
CA SER A 289 9.01 3.76 1.00
C SER A 289 7.65 4.23 0.45
N ARG A 290 7.55 5.48 -0.01
CA ARG A 290 6.35 6.10 -0.58
C ARG A 290 6.27 5.78 -2.08
N ASP A 291 5.84 4.57 -2.38
CA ASP A 291 5.64 4.04 -3.75
C ASP A 291 4.80 4.94 -4.67
N GLN A 292 3.89 5.74 -4.12
CA GLN A 292 3.14 6.74 -4.87
C GLN A 292 4.02 7.78 -5.57
N LEU A 293 5.20 8.11 -5.02
CA LEU A 293 6.11 9.12 -5.58
C LEU A 293 6.91 8.59 -6.77
N SER A 294 7.16 7.28 -6.82
CA SER A 294 7.99 6.65 -7.86
C SER A 294 7.18 6.04 -9.01
N PHE A 295 5.87 5.90 -8.87
CA PHE A 295 5.02 5.27 -9.89
C PHE A 295 5.10 5.98 -11.25
N ALA A 296 4.94 7.31 -11.27
CA ALA A 296 4.85 8.08 -12.51
C ALA A 296 6.15 8.05 -13.32
N ILE A 297 7.30 8.23 -12.68
CA ILE A 297 8.59 8.21 -13.38
C ILE A 297 8.88 6.84 -14.02
N VAL A 298 8.54 5.75 -13.33
CA VAL A 298 8.74 4.40 -13.88
C VAL A 298 7.80 4.13 -15.04
N ARG A 299 6.51 4.50 -14.88
CA ARG A 299 5.52 4.39 -15.95
C ARG A 299 5.99 5.18 -17.18
N ASP A 300 6.28 6.47 -17.03
CA ASP A 300 6.59 7.37 -18.13
C ASP A 300 7.82 6.87 -18.91
N LYS A 301 8.88 6.45 -18.20
CA LYS A 301 10.07 5.88 -18.86
C LYS A 301 9.81 4.57 -19.60
N ILE A 302 8.93 3.69 -19.10
CA ILE A 302 8.57 2.46 -19.83
C ILE A 302 7.71 2.78 -21.05
N THR A 303 6.69 3.62 -20.90
CA THR A 303 5.76 3.99 -21.98
C THR A 303 6.42 4.79 -23.10
N GLU A 304 7.53 5.47 -22.81
CA GLU A 304 8.36 6.13 -23.84
C GLU A 304 9.07 5.12 -24.75
N LYS A 305 9.36 3.90 -24.25
CA LYS A 305 10.12 2.87 -24.98
C LYS A 305 9.24 1.81 -25.61
N VAL A 306 8.08 1.55 -25.02
CA VAL A 306 7.22 0.42 -25.40
C VAL A 306 5.77 0.87 -25.40
N ASP A 307 5.03 0.47 -26.43
CA ASP A 307 3.57 0.63 -26.50
C ASP A 307 2.91 -0.38 -25.54
N TRP A 308 2.94 -0.03 -24.26
CA TRP A 308 2.31 -0.76 -23.18
C TRP A 308 1.48 0.20 -22.35
N ASN A 309 0.21 -0.11 -22.19
CA ASN A 309 -0.71 0.68 -21.36
C ASN A 309 -1.28 -0.17 -20.23
N MET A 310 -1.70 0.50 -19.17
CA MET A 310 -2.36 -0.10 -18.01
C MET A 310 -3.76 0.48 -17.84
N ASN A 311 -4.64 -0.30 -17.21
CA ASN A 311 -5.96 0.19 -16.83
C ASN A 311 -5.89 0.97 -15.51
N MET A 312 -5.92 2.29 -15.60
CA MET A 312 -6.04 3.15 -14.43
C MET A 312 -7.51 3.48 -14.12
N PHE A 313 -8.11 2.73 -13.20
CA PHE A 313 -9.52 2.87 -12.85
C PHE A 313 -9.77 3.84 -11.68
N LEU A 314 -11.03 4.20 -11.43
CA LEU A 314 -11.38 5.17 -10.40
C LEU A 314 -11.34 4.55 -8.99
N ASP A 315 -10.97 5.34 -7.97
CA ASP A 315 -10.98 4.88 -6.57
C ASP A 315 -12.38 4.43 -6.11
N CYS A 316 -13.47 5.04 -6.62
CA CYS A 316 -14.83 4.59 -6.31
C CYS A 316 -15.09 3.16 -6.78
N GLU A 317 -14.50 2.75 -7.92
CA GLU A 317 -14.61 1.38 -8.40
C GLU A 317 -13.79 0.41 -7.55
N ARG A 318 -12.63 0.84 -7.03
CA ARG A 318 -11.87 0.08 -6.03
C ARG A 318 -12.74 -0.24 -4.82
N ARG A 319 -13.43 0.77 -4.28
CA ARG A 319 -14.29 0.64 -3.10
C ARG A 319 -15.48 -0.31 -3.30
N ASN A 320 -15.82 -0.68 -4.53
CA ASN A 320 -16.86 -1.66 -4.80
C ASN A 320 -16.41 -3.11 -4.52
N PHE A 321 -15.10 -3.39 -4.50
CA PHE A 321 -14.59 -4.75 -4.29
C PHE A 321 -13.64 -4.90 -3.10
N VAL A 322 -13.20 -3.80 -2.49
CA VAL A 322 -12.49 -3.80 -1.20
C VAL A 322 -13.08 -2.80 -0.22
N THR A 323 -13.21 -3.20 1.05
CA THR A 323 -13.60 -2.31 2.15
C THR A 323 -12.42 -2.03 3.05
N GLN A 324 -12.16 -0.75 3.35
CA GLN A 324 -11.11 -0.36 4.27
C GLN A 324 -11.56 -0.55 5.71
N VAL A 325 -10.71 -1.22 6.49
CA VAL A 325 -10.83 -1.35 7.94
C VAL A 325 -9.72 -0.50 8.57
N TYR A 326 -9.94 -0.06 9.81
CA TYR A 326 -8.93 0.75 10.52
C TYR A 326 -7.69 -0.08 10.85
N HIS A 327 -6.54 0.59 10.91
CA HIS A 327 -5.31 0.02 11.46
C HIS A 327 -5.52 -0.49 12.89
N ARG A 328 -4.65 -1.38 13.35
CA ARG A 328 -4.84 -2.06 14.63
C ARG A 328 -4.92 -1.10 15.81
N ASP A 329 -4.00 -0.15 15.88
CA ASP A 329 -3.93 0.90 16.91
C ASP A 329 -5.25 1.66 17.06
N LEU A 330 -5.81 2.12 15.94
CA LEU A 330 -7.10 2.80 15.91
C LEU A 330 -8.24 1.84 16.28
N SER A 331 -8.21 0.61 15.79
CA SER A 331 -9.23 -0.40 16.09
C SER A 331 -9.27 -0.75 17.58
N GLU A 332 -8.10 -0.92 18.20
CA GLU A 332 -7.94 -1.19 19.62
C GLU A 332 -8.34 0.02 20.47
N ALA A 333 -7.99 1.24 20.05
CA ALA A 333 -8.43 2.46 20.70
C ALA A 333 -9.97 2.59 20.69
N PHE A 334 -10.62 2.36 19.54
CA PHE A 334 -12.08 2.35 19.46
C PHE A 334 -12.70 1.23 20.31
N ALA A 335 -12.10 0.04 20.35
CA ALA A 335 -12.57 -1.05 21.19
C ALA A 335 -12.44 -0.75 22.69
N ALA A 336 -11.37 -0.07 23.11
CA ALA A 336 -11.17 0.37 24.48
C ALA A 336 -12.19 1.42 24.92
N VAL A 337 -12.49 2.40 24.05
CA VAL A 337 -13.53 3.41 24.29
C VAL A 337 -14.91 2.76 24.43
N ASN A 338 -15.23 1.74 23.61
CA ASN A 338 -16.51 1.04 23.68
C ASN A 338 -16.63 0.09 24.89
N ARG A 339 -15.52 -0.40 25.45
CA ARG A 339 -15.52 -1.21 26.68
C ARG A 339 -15.68 -0.37 27.95
N HIS A 340 -15.34 0.91 27.88
CA HIS A 340 -15.50 1.87 28.97
C HIS A 340 -16.31 3.09 28.49
N PRO A 341 -17.64 2.95 28.26
CA PRO A 341 -18.48 4.11 28.04
C PRO A 341 -18.33 5.04 29.26
N PRO A 342 -18.22 6.38 29.07
CA PRO A 342 -18.15 7.30 30.19
C PRO A 342 -19.36 7.07 31.09
N ALA A 343 -19.10 6.79 32.37
CA ALA A 343 -20.15 6.56 33.34
C ALA A 343 -21.05 7.80 33.39
N LEU A 344 -22.33 7.62 33.04
CA LEU A 344 -23.36 8.62 33.28
C LEU A 344 -23.38 8.93 34.79
N PRO A 345 -23.34 10.19 35.22
CA PRO A 345 -23.39 10.52 36.63
C PRO A 345 -24.69 10.01 37.25
N ASN A 346 -24.58 9.07 38.19
CA ASN A 346 -25.70 8.61 39.01
C ASN A 346 -26.18 9.77 39.90
N ILE A 347 -27.21 10.49 39.46
CA ILE A 347 -28.00 11.34 40.36
C ILE A 347 -29.04 10.43 41.03
N LEU A 348 -28.62 9.73 42.09
CA LEU A 348 -29.52 9.07 43.02
C LEU A 348 -29.69 9.94 44.26
N GLY A 349 -30.94 10.33 44.47
CA GLY A 349 -31.39 11.30 45.45
C GLY A 349 -31.02 10.94 46.88
N ARG A 350 -30.69 11.98 47.64
CA ARG A 350 -30.60 11.93 49.09
C ARG A 350 -31.55 12.99 49.65
N THR A 351 -32.74 12.57 50.04
CA THR A 351 -33.60 13.32 50.98
C THR A 351 -32.99 13.29 52.38
N PRO A 352 -32.98 14.42 53.08
CA PRO A 352 -33.17 14.39 54.53
C PRO A 352 -34.37 15.24 54.97
N GLY A 353 -35.11 14.70 55.93
CA GLY A 353 -36.32 15.27 56.50
C GLY A 353 -36.13 16.56 57.30
N LYS A 354 -37.27 17.22 57.50
CA LYS A 354 -37.52 18.50 58.18
C LYS A 354 -36.93 18.60 59.60
N ARG A 355 -36.39 19.77 59.93
CA ARG A 355 -36.67 20.49 61.19
C ARG A 355 -36.66 22.01 60.98
N VAL A 356 -37.65 22.65 61.59
CA VAL A 356 -38.01 24.07 61.55
C VAL A 356 -37.18 24.87 62.55
N THR A 357 -36.82 26.13 62.24
CA THR A 357 -37.05 27.35 63.07
C THR A 357 -36.24 28.58 62.58
N GLY A 358 -36.90 29.75 62.50
CA GLY A 358 -36.29 31.05 62.86
C GLY A 358 -35.89 32.07 61.76
N ARG A 359 -36.78 33.05 61.49
CA ARG A 359 -36.58 34.54 61.36
C ARG A 359 -35.17 35.07 60.93
N ARG A 360 -34.96 36.04 60.01
CA ARG A 360 -35.55 37.38 59.72
C ARG A 360 -34.87 37.93 58.42
N ARG A 361 -35.60 38.47 57.42
CA ARG A 361 -35.62 39.87 56.90
C ARG A 361 -34.25 40.62 56.91
N ASP A 362 -33.74 41.16 55.79
CA ASP A 362 -34.16 42.41 55.10
C ASP A 362 -33.56 42.51 53.66
N THR A 363 -34.35 42.85 52.60
CA THR A 363 -34.39 44.11 51.79
C THR A 363 -33.03 44.74 51.43
N ARG A 364 -32.70 45.30 50.24
CA ARG A 364 -33.41 45.96 49.10
C ARG A 364 -32.33 46.22 48.00
N SER A 365 -32.59 46.12 46.69
CA SER A 365 -32.99 47.19 45.72
C SER A 365 -31.94 47.57 44.66
N GLY A 366 -32.34 47.49 43.37
CA GLY A 366 -32.04 48.46 42.28
C GLY A 366 -30.60 48.51 41.73
N SER A 367 -30.32 48.84 40.46
CA SER A 367 -31.14 49.26 39.34
C SER A 367 -30.34 49.08 38.02
N ARG A 368 -31.08 49.04 36.91
CA ARG A 368 -30.63 49.09 35.51
C ARG A 368 -29.83 50.36 35.20
N ARG A 369 -28.89 50.28 34.25
CA ARG A 369 -28.75 51.33 33.20
C ARG A 369 -28.16 50.78 31.90
N ARG A 370 -28.81 51.18 30.81
CA ARG A 370 -28.54 50.91 29.39
C ARG A 370 -27.69 52.04 28.78
N ARG A 371 -27.01 51.68 27.67
CA ARG A 371 -26.69 52.44 26.45
C ARG A 371 -25.67 53.59 26.49
N LYS A 372 -24.73 53.54 25.52
CA LYS A 372 -24.77 54.43 24.35
C LYS A 372 -23.89 53.92 23.19
N ASP A 373 -24.48 53.97 21.99
CA ASP A 373 -23.84 53.89 20.66
C ASP A 373 -23.20 55.25 20.28
N ALA A 374 -22.20 55.21 19.38
CA ALA A 374 -21.90 56.22 18.35
C ALA A 374 -20.96 55.56 17.33
N THR A 375 -21.40 55.12 16.14
CA THR A 375 -21.59 55.84 14.85
C THR A 375 -20.41 56.61 14.29
N GLY A 376 -20.03 56.24 13.06
CA GLY A 376 -19.32 57.04 12.06
C GLY A 376 -18.29 56.22 11.26
N ASN A 377 -18.14 56.26 9.94
CA ASN A 377 -18.98 56.50 8.77
C ASN A 377 -18.18 55.92 7.55
N ARG A 378 -18.83 55.72 6.41
CA ARG A 378 -18.33 55.18 5.12
C ARG A 378 -17.28 56.05 4.39
N GLU A 379 -16.50 55.43 3.48
CA GLU A 379 -16.40 55.67 2.00
C GLU A 379 -15.14 54.95 1.42
N THR A 380 -15.26 53.94 0.52
CA THR A 380 -15.18 53.95 -0.97
C THR A 380 -13.96 54.66 -1.62
N ASN A 381 -13.03 53.91 -2.24
CA ASN A 381 -12.88 53.80 -3.71
C ASN A 381 -11.58 53.09 -4.16
N LEU A 382 -11.76 52.27 -5.21
CA LEU A 382 -10.91 51.91 -6.35
C LEU A 382 -9.43 52.36 -6.38
N LEU A 383 -8.53 51.38 -6.54
CA LEU A 383 -7.72 51.13 -7.74
C LEU A 383 -7.20 49.69 -7.75
#